data_AF-A0A9P6X0M2-F1
#
_entry.id   AF-A0A9P6X0M2-F1
#
_cell.length_a   1.000
_cell.length_b   1.000
_cell.length_c   1.000
_cell.angle_alpha   90.00
_cell.angle_beta   90.00
_cell.angle_gamma   90.00
#
_symmetry.space_group_name_H-M   'P 1'
#
loop_
_entity.id
_entity.type
_entity.pdbx_description
1 polymer ?
#
loop_
_entity_poly.entity_id
_entity_poly.type
_entity_poly.pdbx_seq_one_letter_code
_entity_poly.pdbx_strand_id
1 'polypeptide(L)'
;MIGNESLIVGKYLKAKRSSVEQQAKLVEYLKKGGVDVQEVDDVEKVRWQKLLWNASFSPICTLTGMNTSEVLENEEAIKAVKALINEVVKVANAEGCDFDVEQQTETMIEKTYATAKNYKPSMQLDKERGSPMEIEAILGNALKRAKARGLNVPQLEMVYSICSAANQHIINMPKL
;
A
#
# COMPACT_ATOMS: atom_id res chain seq x y z
N MET A 1 -1.59 -20.19 11.38
CA MET A 1 -0.23 -19.61 11.44
C MET A 1 0.17 -19.37 9.99
N ILE A 2 -0.30 -18.28 9.34
CA ILE A 2 0.32 -16.94 9.29
C ILE A 2 1.84 -17.05 9.30
N GLY A 3 2.47 -16.68 8.17
CA GLY A 3 3.89 -16.82 7.94
C GLY A 3 4.74 -16.03 8.94
N ASN A 4 6.06 -16.18 8.86
CA ASN A 4 7.00 -15.39 9.66
C ASN A 4 6.81 -13.89 9.38
N GLU A 5 5.90 -13.24 10.11
CA GLU A 5 5.71 -11.81 10.08
C GLU A 5 6.86 -11.17 10.87
N SER A 6 7.65 -10.35 10.18
CA SER A 6 8.73 -9.58 10.78
C SER A 6 8.39 -8.10 10.79
N LEU A 7 8.84 -7.40 11.83
CA LEU A 7 8.76 -5.96 11.92
C LEU A 7 9.97 -5.35 11.23
N ILE A 8 9.74 -4.51 10.22
CA ILE A 8 10.81 -3.79 9.55
C ILE A 8 11.08 -2.48 10.27
N VAL A 9 12.32 -2.30 10.75
CA VAL A 9 12.81 -1.07 11.39
C VAL A 9 13.91 -0.50 10.52
N GLY A 10 13.89 0.80 10.25
CA GLY A 10 14.94 1.40 9.45
C GLY A 10 14.98 2.91 9.55
N LYS A 11 15.99 3.50 8.90
CA LYS A 11 16.17 4.95 8.92
C LYS A 11 15.12 5.60 8.04
N TYR A 12 14.50 6.66 8.54
CA TYR A 12 13.75 7.59 7.72
C TYR A 12 14.71 8.68 7.24
N LEU A 13 15.15 8.60 5.98
CA LEU A 13 16.23 9.45 5.47
C LEU A 13 15.90 10.96 5.50
N LYS A 14 14.60 11.30 5.50
CA LYS A 14 14.11 12.69 5.61
C LYS A 14 13.86 13.14 7.06
N ALA A 15 14.26 12.36 8.06
CA ALA A 15 14.08 12.71 9.47
C ALA A 15 14.92 13.93 9.87
N LYS A 16 14.32 14.87 10.60
CA LYS A 16 15.03 16.05 11.14
C LYS A 16 16.05 15.70 12.24
N ARG A 17 15.93 14.51 12.83
CA ARG A 17 16.78 13.97 13.88
C ARG A 17 16.96 12.48 13.62
N SER A 18 18.16 11.98 13.86
CA SER A 18 18.47 10.56 13.78
C SER A 18 19.43 10.20 14.92
N SER A 19 19.24 9.04 15.54
CA SER A 19 20.13 8.51 16.56
C SER A 19 20.28 7.00 16.37
N VAL A 20 21.47 6.59 15.96
CA VAL A 20 21.82 5.17 15.80
C VAL A 20 21.71 4.44 17.13
N GLU A 21 22.10 5.09 18.24
CA GLU A 21 22.00 4.52 19.58
C GLU A 21 20.55 4.27 19.99
N GLN A 22 19.65 5.23 19.77
CA GLN A 22 18.23 5.06 20.11
C GLN A 22 17.57 3.99 19.23
N GLN A 23 17.92 3.91 17.94
CA GLN A 23 17.46 2.85 17.05
C GLN A 23 17.92 1.48 17.56
N ALA A 24 19.20 1.34 17.92
CA ALA A 24 19.74 0.08 18.44
C ALA A 24 19.03 -0.36 19.74
N LYS A 25 18.80 0.58 20.68
CA LYS A 25 18.05 0.29 21.92
C LYS A 25 16.60 -0.13 21.64
N LEU A 26 15.93 0.53 20.70
CA LEU A 26 14.57 0.15 20.29
C LEU A 26 14.54 -1.28 19.74
N VAL A 27 15.46 -1.60 18.82
CA VAL A 27 15.56 -2.93 18.23
C VAL A 27 15.87 -3.99 19.29
N GLU A 28 16.77 -3.69 20.24
CA GLU A 28 17.08 -4.57 21.35
C GLU A 28 15.83 -4.87 22.21
N TYR A 29 15.05 -3.84 22.57
CA TYR A 29 13.83 -4.03 23.36
C TYR A 29 12.77 -4.83 22.61
N LEU A 30 12.58 -4.59 21.31
CA LEU A 30 11.66 -5.35 20.48
C LEU A 30 12.06 -6.84 20.41
N LYS A 31 13.34 -7.12 20.14
CA LYS A 31 13.88 -8.49 20.09
C LYS A 31 13.77 -9.19 21.45
N LYS A 32 14.05 -8.49 22.56
CA LYS A 32 13.83 -9.01 23.93
C LYS A 32 12.37 -9.33 24.22
N GLY A 33 11.43 -8.61 23.62
CA GLY A 33 10.00 -8.88 23.68
C GLY A 33 9.52 -10.04 22.79
N GLY A 34 10.42 -10.69 22.05
CA GLY A 34 10.08 -11.80 21.15
C GLY A 34 9.61 -11.37 19.76
N VAL A 35 9.80 -10.10 19.38
CA VAL A 35 9.47 -9.61 18.02
C VAL A 35 10.61 -9.97 17.07
N ASP A 36 10.29 -10.60 15.94
CA ASP A 36 11.23 -10.74 14.83
C ASP A 36 11.41 -9.38 14.14
N VAL A 37 12.64 -8.84 14.15
CA VAL A 37 12.92 -7.50 13.64
C VAL A 37 13.95 -7.58 12.53
N GLN A 38 13.56 -7.07 11.36
CA GLN A 38 14.44 -6.87 10.21
C GLN A 38 14.86 -5.40 10.13
N GLU A 39 16.17 -5.15 10.13
CA GLU A 39 16.71 -3.80 10.04
C GLU A 39 17.00 -3.44 8.57
N VAL A 40 16.61 -2.25 8.14
CA VAL A 40 16.85 -1.72 6.78
C VAL A 40 17.44 -0.32 6.81
N ASP A 41 18.22 0.04 5.80
CA ASP A 41 18.80 1.37 5.70
C ASP A 41 17.81 2.45 5.26
N ASP A 42 16.78 2.08 4.50
CA ASP A 42 15.76 3.01 4.02
C ASP A 42 14.35 2.42 4.24
N VAL A 43 13.71 2.86 5.32
CA VAL A 43 12.34 2.44 5.63
C VAL A 43 11.32 3.09 4.70
N GLU A 44 11.64 4.21 4.05
CA GLU A 44 10.73 4.89 3.13
C GLU A 44 10.56 4.08 1.85
N LYS A 45 11.65 3.51 1.32
CA LYS A 45 11.60 2.59 0.18
C LYS A 45 10.74 1.35 0.46
N VAL A 46 10.88 0.75 1.64
CA VAL A 46 10.03 -0.36 2.09
C VAL A 46 8.56 0.04 2.17
N ARG A 47 8.26 1.25 2.67
CA ARG A 47 6.89 1.76 2.73
C ARG A 47 6.30 1.94 1.34
N TRP A 48 7.05 2.45 0.37
CA TRP A 48 6.59 2.56 -1.01
C TRP A 48 6.37 1.19 -1.66
N GLN A 49 7.24 0.21 -1.38
CA GLN A 49 7.06 -1.16 -1.84
C GLN A 49 5.73 -1.76 -1.37
N LYS A 50 5.36 -1.55 -0.11
CA LYS A 50 4.05 -1.98 0.43
C LYS A 50 2.91 -1.17 -0.16
N LEU A 51 3.12 0.14 -0.34
CA LEU A 51 2.10 1.03 -0.89
C LEU A 51 1.76 0.71 -2.33
N LEU A 52 2.70 0.18 -3.13
CA LEU A 52 2.44 -0.28 -4.50
C LEU A 52 1.28 -1.27 -4.53
N TRP A 53 1.26 -2.27 -3.64
CA TRP A 53 0.17 -3.24 -3.56
C TRP A 53 -1.11 -2.61 -3.00
N ASN A 54 -1.00 -1.88 -1.89
CA ASN A 54 -2.15 -1.26 -1.23
C ASN A 54 -2.85 -0.19 -2.08
N ALA A 55 -2.13 0.52 -2.95
CA ALA A 55 -2.70 1.56 -3.82
C ALA A 55 -3.09 1.03 -5.22
N SER A 56 -2.89 -0.26 -5.49
CA SER A 56 -3.28 -0.91 -6.75
C SER A 56 -4.32 -2.02 -6.53
N PHE A 57 -3.93 -3.19 -6.02
CA PHE A 57 -4.82 -4.31 -5.78
C PHE A 57 -5.95 -3.98 -4.80
N SER A 58 -5.61 -3.37 -3.66
CA SER A 58 -6.60 -3.11 -2.60
C SER A 58 -7.81 -2.28 -3.07
N PRO A 59 -7.64 -1.10 -3.72
CA PRO A 59 -8.79 -0.33 -4.19
C PRO A 59 -9.54 -1.03 -5.33
N ILE A 60 -8.86 -1.75 -6.23
CA ILE A 60 -9.54 -2.48 -7.31
C ILE A 60 -10.45 -3.57 -6.73
N CYS A 61 -9.94 -4.42 -5.83
CA CYS A 61 -10.76 -5.40 -5.10
C CYS A 61 -11.93 -4.72 -4.35
N THR A 62 -11.67 -3.58 -3.71
CA THR A 62 -12.68 -2.83 -2.95
C THR A 62 -13.80 -2.31 -3.85
N LEU A 63 -13.46 -1.79 -5.03
CA LEU A 63 -14.42 -1.22 -5.97
C LEU A 63 -15.24 -2.29 -6.70
N THR A 64 -14.60 -3.38 -7.14
CA THR A 64 -15.25 -4.44 -7.91
C THR A 64 -15.94 -5.50 -7.03
N GLY A 65 -15.54 -5.63 -5.77
CA GLY A 65 -15.96 -6.73 -4.88
C GLY A 65 -15.21 -8.04 -5.15
N MET A 66 -14.29 -8.06 -6.11
CA MET A 66 -13.47 -9.23 -6.44
C MET A 66 -12.38 -9.45 -5.39
N ASN A 67 -12.09 -10.71 -5.11
CA ASN A 67 -10.86 -11.10 -4.43
C ASN A 67 -9.64 -11.02 -5.38
N THR A 68 -8.44 -11.16 -4.85
CA THR A 68 -7.19 -11.07 -5.62
C THR A 68 -7.06 -12.07 -6.76
N SER A 69 -7.57 -13.31 -6.62
CA SER A 69 -7.53 -14.31 -7.70
C SER A 69 -8.46 -13.92 -8.85
N GLU A 70 -9.66 -13.45 -8.53
CA GLU A 70 -10.61 -12.93 -9.52
C GLU A 70 -10.04 -11.71 -10.26
N VAL A 71 -9.33 -10.81 -9.55
CA VAL A 71 -8.65 -9.66 -10.17
C VAL A 71 -7.54 -10.11 -11.12
N LEU A 72 -6.75 -11.12 -10.74
CA LEU A 72 -5.65 -11.64 -11.57
C LEU A 72 -6.16 -12.33 -12.84
N GLU A 73 -7.34 -12.94 -12.80
CA GLU A 73 -7.97 -13.65 -13.92
C GLU A 73 -8.84 -12.75 -14.80
N ASN A 74 -9.14 -11.52 -14.37
CA ASN A 74 -9.96 -10.56 -15.11
C ASN A 74 -9.10 -9.53 -15.86
N GLU A 75 -9.23 -9.48 -17.19
CA GLU A 75 -8.41 -8.62 -18.06
C GLU A 75 -8.52 -7.12 -17.76
N GLU A 76 -9.72 -6.60 -17.49
CA GLU A 76 -9.90 -5.18 -17.21
C GLU A 76 -9.44 -4.82 -15.78
N ALA A 77 -9.65 -5.71 -14.81
CA ALA A 77 -9.20 -5.50 -13.44
C ALA A 77 -7.66 -5.47 -13.37
N ILE A 78 -6.98 -6.43 -14.00
CA ILE A 78 -5.51 -6.46 -13.98
C ILE A 78 -4.90 -5.30 -14.76
N LYS A 79 -5.55 -4.84 -15.84
CA LYS A 79 -5.16 -3.62 -16.57
C LYS A 79 -5.24 -2.39 -15.68
N ALA A 80 -6.31 -2.25 -14.88
CA ALA A 80 -6.44 -1.16 -13.93
C ALA A 80 -5.36 -1.22 -12.83
N VAL A 81 -5.07 -2.41 -12.30
CA VAL A 81 -3.98 -2.63 -11.34
C VAL A 81 -2.63 -2.20 -11.92
N LYS A 82 -2.29 -2.63 -13.13
CA LYS A 82 -1.04 -2.26 -13.81
C LYS A 82 -0.93 -0.75 -14.04
N ALA A 83 -2.02 -0.09 -14.42
CA ALA A 83 -2.05 1.37 -14.59
C ALA A 83 -1.79 2.10 -13.26
N LEU A 84 -2.37 1.63 -12.15
CA LEU A 84 -2.10 2.18 -10.82
C LEU A 84 -0.67 1.93 -10.36
N ILE A 85 -0.12 0.72 -10.58
CA ILE A 85 1.30 0.42 -10.27
C ILE A 85 2.22 1.41 -10.98
N ASN A 86 2.00 1.66 -12.26
CA ASN A 86 2.79 2.62 -13.03
C ASN A 86 2.77 4.03 -12.40
N GLU A 87 1.60 4.55 -12.07
CA GLU A 87 1.49 5.87 -11.42
C GLU A 87 2.12 5.91 -10.03
N VAL A 88 1.94 4.88 -9.21
CA VAL A 88 2.53 4.81 -7.87
C VAL A 88 4.07 4.69 -7.94
N VAL A 89 4.61 3.92 -8.90
CA VAL A 89 6.07 3.87 -9.16
C VAL A 89 6.60 5.25 -9.54
N LYS A 90 5.91 6.00 -10.41
CA LYS A 90 6.30 7.38 -10.75
C LYS A 90 6.41 8.26 -9.50
N VAL A 91 5.44 8.17 -8.59
CA VAL A 91 5.48 8.95 -7.34
C VAL A 91 6.62 8.48 -6.42
N ALA A 92 6.81 7.18 -6.26
CA ALA A 92 7.89 6.61 -5.45
C ALA A 92 9.27 7.04 -5.96
N ASN A 93 9.47 7.06 -7.28
CA ASN A 93 10.73 7.48 -7.89
C ASN A 93 10.99 8.98 -7.73
N ALA A 94 9.95 9.83 -7.80
CA ALA A 94 10.09 11.24 -7.45
C ALA A 94 10.42 11.49 -5.96
N GLU A 95 10.25 10.48 -5.11
CA GLU A 95 10.65 10.48 -3.71
C GLU A 95 12.01 9.79 -3.44
N GLY A 96 12.68 9.28 -4.48
CA GLY A 96 14.03 8.70 -4.42
C GLY A 96 14.12 7.18 -4.32
N CYS A 97 13.07 6.43 -4.68
CA CYS A 97 13.06 4.96 -4.50
C CYS A 97 13.80 4.16 -5.59
N ASP A 98 14.02 4.74 -6.78
CA ASP A 98 14.67 4.11 -7.94
C ASP A 98 14.11 2.72 -8.29
N PHE A 99 12.79 2.63 -8.44
CA PHE A 99 12.08 1.44 -8.86
C PHE A 99 11.96 1.33 -10.38
N ASP A 100 12.18 0.12 -10.89
CA ASP A 100 11.85 -0.25 -12.26
C ASP A 100 10.37 -0.68 -12.37
N VAL A 101 9.61 -0.04 -13.25
CA VAL A 101 8.15 -0.23 -13.31
C VAL A 101 7.76 -1.62 -13.81
N GLU A 102 8.51 -2.20 -14.75
CA GLU A 102 8.21 -3.51 -15.32
C GLU A 102 8.49 -4.59 -14.27
N GLN A 103 9.68 -4.54 -13.67
CA GLN A 103 10.08 -5.44 -12.59
C GLN A 103 9.12 -5.38 -11.40
N GLN A 104 8.72 -4.17 -10.98
CA GLN A 104 7.77 -4.01 -9.88
C GLN A 104 6.40 -4.59 -10.22
N THR A 105 5.94 -4.41 -11.46
CA THR A 105 4.66 -4.95 -11.92
C THR A 105 4.68 -6.47 -11.93
N GLU A 106 5.69 -7.07 -12.57
CA GLU A 106 5.86 -8.53 -12.65
C GLU A 106 5.97 -9.15 -11.26
N THR A 107 6.89 -8.63 -10.43
CA THR A 107 7.11 -9.11 -9.06
C THR A 107 5.83 -9.05 -8.23
N MET A 108 5.03 -7.98 -8.39
CA MET A 108 3.79 -7.83 -7.63
C MET A 108 2.73 -8.85 -8.04
N ILE A 109 2.57 -9.07 -9.35
CA ILE A 109 1.62 -10.03 -9.90
C ILE A 109 2.01 -11.45 -9.48
N GLU A 110 3.27 -11.83 -9.67
CA GLU A 110 3.78 -13.16 -9.30
C GLU A 110 3.64 -13.43 -7.80
N LYS A 111 4.04 -12.47 -6.94
CA LYS A 111 3.88 -12.63 -5.49
C LYS A 111 2.42 -12.72 -5.09
N THR A 112 1.54 -11.91 -5.68
CA THR A 112 0.10 -11.96 -5.36
C THR A 112 -0.51 -13.30 -5.78
N TYR A 113 -0.15 -13.80 -6.96
CA TYR A 113 -0.56 -15.11 -7.44
C TYR A 113 -0.10 -16.24 -6.50
N ALA A 114 1.15 -16.18 -6.03
CA ALA A 114 1.74 -17.22 -5.19
C ALA A 114 1.26 -17.19 -3.73
N THR A 115 1.00 -16.01 -3.17
CA THR A 115 0.84 -15.84 -1.71
C THR A 115 -0.52 -15.34 -1.27
N ALA A 116 -1.33 -14.77 -2.17
CA ALA A 116 -2.60 -14.15 -1.87
C ALA A 116 -3.73 -14.78 -2.70
N LYS A 117 -3.84 -16.11 -2.69
CA LYS A 117 -4.94 -16.82 -3.38
C LYS A 117 -6.27 -16.55 -2.68
N ASN A 118 -7.31 -16.16 -3.43
CA ASN A 118 -8.64 -15.84 -2.93
C ASN A 118 -8.65 -14.83 -1.77
N TYR A 119 -7.66 -13.94 -1.72
CA TYR A 119 -7.47 -13.01 -0.61
C TYR A 119 -8.34 -11.76 -0.80
N LYS A 120 -8.95 -11.30 0.29
CA LYS A 120 -9.65 -10.01 0.35
C LYS A 120 -8.81 -8.99 1.13
N PRO A 121 -8.39 -7.87 0.50
CA PRO A 121 -7.65 -6.81 1.17
C PRO A 121 -8.44 -6.17 2.32
N SER A 122 -7.75 -5.60 3.32
CA SER A 122 -8.39 -4.97 4.49
C SER A 122 -9.39 -3.88 4.11
N MET A 123 -9.05 -3.02 3.15
CA MET A 123 -9.96 -1.96 2.66
C MET A 123 -11.27 -2.53 2.10
N GLN A 124 -11.23 -3.68 1.43
CA GLN A 124 -12.42 -4.36 0.94
C GLN A 124 -13.24 -4.89 2.12
N LEU A 125 -12.59 -5.51 3.10
CA LEU A 125 -13.25 -6.02 4.30
C LEU A 125 -13.90 -4.89 5.12
N ASP A 126 -13.25 -3.73 5.21
CA ASP A 126 -13.81 -2.55 5.88
C ASP A 126 -15.08 -2.08 5.16
N LYS A 127 -15.03 -2.00 3.82
CA LYS A 127 -16.21 -1.68 3.00
C LYS A 127 -17.35 -2.68 3.22
N GLU A 128 -17.06 -3.98 3.15
CA GLU A 128 -18.04 -5.07 3.33
C GLU A 128 -18.67 -5.05 4.74
N ARG A 129 -17.94 -4.56 5.75
CA ARG A 129 -18.41 -4.43 7.13
C ARG A 129 -19.12 -3.10 7.41
N GLY A 130 -19.15 -2.17 6.45
CA GLY A 130 -19.66 -0.81 6.69
C GLY A 130 -18.79 -0.01 7.67
N SER A 131 -17.49 -0.31 7.73
CA SER A 131 -16.51 0.42 8.54
C SER A 131 -15.80 1.51 7.73
N PRO A 132 -15.29 2.57 8.38
CA PRO A 132 -14.42 3.53 7.72
C PRO A 132 -13.18 2.85 7.12
N MET A 133 -12.91 3.13 5.85
CA MET A 133 -11.75 2.63 5.11
C MET A 133 -10.52 3.52 5.27
N GLU A 134 -9.32 2.94 5.15
CA GLU A 134 -8.01 3.62 5.23
C GLU A 134 -7.64 4.47 3.98
N ILE A 135 -8.60 5.17 3.39
CA ILE A 135 -8.45 5.88 2.10
C ILE A 135 -7.32 6.92 2.15
N GLU A 136 -7.29 7.76 3.19
CA GLU A 136 -6.29 8.82 3.32
C GLU A 136 -4.88 8.28 3.56
N ALA A 137 -4.77 7.20 4.33
CA ALA A 137 -3.48 6.59 4.65
C ALA A 137 -2.82 5.95 3.41
N ILE A 138 -3.63 5.38 2.53
CA ILE A 138 -3.18 4.66 1.33
C ILE A 138 -3.17 5.58 0.11
N LEU A 139 -4.35 5.97 -0.38
CA LEU A 139 -4.50 6.71 -1.63
C LEU A 139 -4.21 8.20 -1.43
N GLY A 140 -4.75 8.79 -0.37
CA GLY A 140 -4.61 10.23 -0.09
C GLY A 140 -3.14 10.65 0.09
N ASN A 141 -2.36 9.85 0.83
CA ASN A 141 -0.93 10.10 1.02
C ASN A 141 -0.13 10.04 -0.29
N ALA A 142 -0.37 9.02 -1.13
CA ALA A 142 0.29 8.92 -2.44
C ALA A 142 -0.08 10.12 -3.33
N LEU A 143 -1.36 10.50 -3.35
CA LEU A 143 -1.86 11.62 -4.13
C LEU A 143 -1.27 12.96 -3.68
N LYS A 144 -1.17 13.18 -2.38
CA LYS A 144 -0.54 14.38 -1.80
C LYS A 144 0.94 14.48 -2.21
N ARG A 145 1.66 13.36 -2.20
CA ARG A 145 3.06 13.28 -2.64
C ARG A 145 3.18 13.56 -4.14
N ALA A 146 2.29 13.00 -4.96
CA ALA A 146 2.25 13.26 -6.40
C ALA A 146 2.04 14.76 -6.70
N LYS A 147 1.05 15.39 -6.05
CA LYS A 147 0.74 16.82 -6.21
C LYS A 147 1.88 17.72 -5.77
N ALA A 148 2.54 17.40 -4.65
CA ALA A 148 3.71 18.13 -4.18
C ALA A 148 4.90 18.09 -5.16
N ARG A 149 4.92 17.11 -6.08
CA ARG A 149 5.91 16.94 -7.14
C ARG A 149 5.42 17.38 -8.52
N GLY A 150 4.19 17.90 -8.63
CA GLY A 150 3.59 18.28 -9.92
C GLY A 150 3.38 17.11 -10.88
N LEU A 151 3.23 15.88 -10.37
CA LEU A 151 3.05 14.69 -11.19
C LEU A 151 1.59 14.53 -11.63
N ASN A 152 1.41 14.15 -12.89
CA ASN A 152 0.10 13.75 -13.42
C ASN A 152 -0.16 12.26 -13.13
N VAL A 153 -1.17 11.98 -12.30
CA VAL A 153 -1.55 10.63 -11.83
C VAL A 153 -3.08 10.42 -11.92
N PRO A 154 -3.66 10.51 -13.13
CA PRO A 154 -5.11 10.55 -13.31
C PRO A 154 -5.84 9.29 -12.82
N GLN A 155 -5.21 8.11 -12.90
CA GLN A 155 -5.85 6.87 -12.42
C GLN A 155 -5.92 6.84 -10.90
N LEU A 156 -4.84 7.24 -10.23
CA LEU A 156 -4.80 7.36 -8.78
C LEU A 156 -5.80 8.43 -8.29
N GLU A 157 -5.93 9.56 -9.00
CA GLU A 157 -6.91 10.61 -8.69
C GLU A 157 -8.36 10.11 -8.80
N MET A 158 -8.67 9.38 -9.89
CA MET A 158 -9.99 8.82 -10.11
C MET A 158 -10.34 7.79 -9.03
N VAL A 159 -9.44 6.84 -8.77
CA VAL A 159 -9.65 5.79 -7.77
C VAL A 159 -9.77 6.37 -6.36
N TYR A 160 -8.95 7.36 -6.01
CA TYR A 160 -9.09 8.11 -4.75
C TYR A 160 -10.48 8.72 -4.63
N SER A 161 -10.95 9.41 -5.67
CA SER A 161 -12.23 10.12 -5.65
C SER A 161 -13.41 9.17 -5.43
N ILE A 162 -13.44 8.04 -6.14
CA ILE A 162 -14.49 7.04 -6.02
C ILE A 162 -14.44 6.37 -4.64
N CYS A 163 -13.27 5.93 -4.19
CA CYS A 163 -13.12 5.28 -2.89
C CYS A 163 -13.45 6.24 -1.73
N SER A 164 -13.08 7.52 -1.83
CA SER A 164 -13.39 8.54 -0.83
C SER A 164 -14.90 8.79 -0.76
N ALA A 165 -15.58 8.92 -1.91
CA ALA A 165 -17.03 9.06 -1.95
C ALA A 165 -17.74 7.83 -1.35
N ALA A 166 -17.29 6.61 -1.68
CA ALA A 166 -17.80 5.38 -1.09
C ALA A 166 -17.60 5.34 0.43
N ASN A 167 -16.45 5.79 0.92
CA ASN A 167 -16.16 5.86 2.36
C ASN A 167 -17.09 6.86 3.08
N GLN A 168 -17.26 8.05 2.52
CA GLN A 168 -18.15 9.07 3.08
C GLN A 168 -19.59 8.57 3.14
N HIS A 169 -20.05 7.86 2.11
CA HIS A 169 -21.36 7.24 2.09
C HIS A 169 -21.54 6.25 3.25
N ILE A 170 -20.55 5.37 3.47
CA ILE A 170 -20.55 4.42 4.59
C ILE A 170 -20.56 5.13 5.95
N ILE A 171 -19.74 6.16 6.13
CA ILE A 171 -19.63 6.92 7.38
C ILE A 171 -20.94 7.64 7.72
N ASN A 172 -21.62 8.17 6.70
CA ASN A 172 -22.84 8.96 6.87
C ASN A 172 -24.12 8.11 6.92
N MET A 173 -24.03 6.79 6.70
CA MET A 173 -25.19 5.90 6.82
C MET A 173 -25.64 5.80 8.28
N PRO A 174 -26.96 5.88 8.55
CA PRO A 174 -27.50 5.61 9.87
C PRO A 174 -27.13 4.18 10.30
N LYS A 175 -26.50 4.04 11.47
CA LYS A 175 -26.27 2.71 12.06
C LYS A 175 -27.60 2.22 12.63
N LEU A 176 -28.10 1.10 12.09
CA LEU A 176 -29.29 0.38 12.57
C LEU A 176 -29.06 -0.16 13.98
#